data_AF-A0A0M4SU02-F1
#
_entry.id   AF-A0A0M4SU02-F1
#
_cell.length_a   1.000
_cell.length_b   1.000
_cell.length_c   1.000
_cell.angle_alpha   90.00
_cell.angle_beta   90.00
_cell.angle_gamma   90.00
#
_symmetry.space_group_name_H-M   'P 1'
#
loop_
_entity.id
_entity.type
_entity.pdbx_description
1 polymer ?
#
loop_
_entity_poly.entity_id
_entity_poly.type
_entity_poly.pdbx_seq_one_letter_code
_entity_poly.pdbx_strand_id
1 'polypeptide(L)'
;MLRIIYKKNSDWILDNKNFKGSFLKSNIDSLKTTLEQQLSEAWKSYRDQQMPSTKNEILNLLAKVEAFKHTVLQIQIIDGEIKNVTYPKNNAEFAIYERKIEQLKYYWNTLSSDEVPEAVLHFLRAAANQGAPLNLLTPEVQDWINQHGISDSLKIRLI
;
A
#
# COMPACT_ATOMS: atom_id res chain seq x y z
N MET A 1 14.67 51.19 -36.38
CA MET A 1 14.91 51.98 -35.15
C MET A 1 14.30 51.39 -33.86
N LEU A 2 13.34 50.45 -33.92
CA LEU A 2 12.75 49.81 -32.72
C LEU A 2 13.62 48.73 -32.04
N ARG A 3 14.56 48.12 -32.78
CA ARG A 3 15.43 47.03 -32.27
C ARG A 3 16.56 47.52 -31.34
N ILE A 4 16.86 48.82 -31.35
CA ILE A 4 17.98 49.42 -30.60
C ILE A 4 17.54 49.83 -29.17
N ILE A 5 16.25 50.13 -28.98
CA ILE A 5 15.70 50.55 -27.68
C ILE A 5 15.64 49.36 -26.70
N TYR A 6 15.37 48.15 -27.21
CA TYR A 6 15.23 46.94 -26.38
C TYR A 6 16.53 46.54 -25.64
N LYS A 7 17.70 46.80 -26.24
CA LYS A 7 19.00 46.43 -25.64
C LYS A 7 19.49 47.41 -24.57
N LYS A 8 18.85 48.58 -24.40
CA LYS A 8 19.39 49.68 -23.58
C LYS A 8 18.64 49.91 -22.26
N ASN A 9 17.51 49.23 -22.03
CA ASN A 9 16.72 49.34 -20.81
C ASN A 9 15.96 48.02 -20.57
N SER A 10 16.64 46.98 -20.06
CA SER A 10 15.95 45.80 -19.50
C SER A 10 15.45 46.03 -18.08
N ASP A 11 15.90 47.11 -17.43
CA ASP A 11 15.76 47.31 -15.99
C ASP A 11 14.38 47.80 -15.55
N TRP A 12 13.48 48.17 -16.47
CA TRP A 12 12.09 48.54 -16.16
C TRP A 12 11.11 47.36 -16.19
N ILE A 13 11.53 46.20 -16.71
CA ILE A 13 10.67 45.01 -16.78
C ILE A 13 10.51 44.36 -15.40
N LEU A 14 11.45 44.63 -14.49
CA LEU A 14 11.35 44.25 -13.09
C LEU A 14 11.50 45.51 -12.25
N ASP A 15 10.38 46.04 -11.77
CA ASP A 15 10.40 47.00 -10.66
C ASP A 15 10.93 46.27 -9.41
N ASN A 16 12.25 46.22 -9.30
CA ASN A 16 12.98 45.45 -8.30
C ASN A 16 12.74 45.99 -6.86
N LYS A 17 12.10 47.17 -6.74
CA LYS A 17 11.64 47.72 -5.46
C LYS A 17 10.30 47.14 -5.00
N ASN A 18 9.48 46.66 -5.93
CA ASN A 18 8.14 46.12 -5.66
C ASN A 18 8.04 44.60 -5.86
N PHE A 19 9.00 43.96 -6.53
CA PHE A 19 9.06 42.51 -6.66
C PHE A 19 9.49 41.85 -5.34
N LYS A 20 8.51 41.37 -4.57
CA LYS A 20 8.74 40.60 -3.34
C LYS A 20 9.12 39.16 -3.68
N GLY A 21 10.32 38.96 -4.23
CA GLY A 21 10.81 37.63 -4.63
C GLY A 21 10.82 36.61 -3.49
N SER A 22 11.09 37.05 -2.26
CA SER A 22 11.02 36.19 -1.06
C SER A 22 9.59 35.73 -0.74
N PHE A 23 8.59 36.59 -0.92
CA PHE A 23 7.17 36.26 -0.74
C PHE A 23 6.70 35.28 -1.82
N LEU A 24 7.04 35.52 -3.09
CA LEU A 24 6.74 34.59 -4.18
C LEU A 24 7.37 33.22 -3.94
N LYS A 25 8.65 33.18 -3.55
CA LYS A 25 9.35 31.94 -3.20
C LYS A 25 8.65 31.20 -2.04
N SER A 26 8.32 31.91 -0.96
CA SER A 26 7.62 31.32 0.19
C SER A 26 6.26 30.72 -0.20
N ASN A 27 5.51 31.38 -1.09
CA ASN A 27 4.23 30.84 -1.56
C ASN A 27 4.43 29.61 -2.45
N ILE A 28 5.43 29.61 -3.34
CA ILE A 28 5.75 28.45 -4.17
C ILE A 28 6.18 27.27 -3.29
N ASP A 29 7.02 27.50 -2.29
CA ASP A 29 7.46 26.47 -1.35
C ASP A 29 6.26 25.90 -0.56
N SER A 30 5.36 26.77 -0.06
CA SER A 30 4.13 26.34 0.63
C SER A 30 3.18 25.55 -0.27
N LEU A 31 2.98 25.97 -1.52
CA LEU A 31 2.19 25.25 -2.51
C LEU A 31 2.80 23.88 -2.80
N LYS A 32 4.12 23.80 -2.96
CA LYS A 32 4.83 22.54 -3.16
C LYS A 32 4.59 21.59 -1.99
N THR A 33 4.79 22.04 -0.75
CA THR A 33 4.55 21.21 0.44
C THR A 33 3.10 20.73 0.53
N THR A 34 2.14 21.61 0.25
CA THR A 34 0.72 21.26 0.25
C THR A 34 0.40 20.17 -0.78
N LEU A 35 0.95 20.30 -2.00
CA LEU A 35 0.78 19.30 -3.06
C LEU A 35 1.43 17.97 -2.70
N GLU A 36 2.65 17.98 -2.14
CA GLU A 36 3.34 16.76 -1.70
C GLU A 36 2.52 16.01 -0.64
N GLN A 37 1.93 16.75 0.31
CA GLN A 37 1.05 16.16 1.33
C GLN A 37 -0.22 15.57 0.71
N GLN A 38 -0.94 16.33 -0.11
CA GLN A 38 -2.17 15.86 -0.76
C GLN A 38 -1.94 14.63 -1.63
N LEU A 39 -0.83 14.60 -2.39
CA LEU A 39 -0.46 13.45 -3.20
C LEU A 39 -0.15 12.22 -2.35
N SER A 40 0.55 12.40 -1.23
CA SER A 40 0.86 11.30 -0.32
C SER A 40 -0.39 10.73 0.35
N GLU A 41 -1.31 11.59 0.78
CA GLU A 41 -2.59 11.18 1.37
C GLU A 41 -3.48 10.47 0.34
N ALA A 42 -3.60 11.02 -0.87
CA ALA A 42 -4.35 10.40 -1.96
C ALA A 42 -3.78 9.03 -2.33
N TRP A 43 -2.45 8.91 -2.43
CA TRP A 43 -1.79 7.64 -2.70
C TRP A 43 -2.02 6.62 -1.59
N LYS A 44 -1.93 7.04 -0.33
CA LYS A 44 -2.23 6.18 0.81
C LYS A 44 -3.68 5.68 0.74
N SER A 45 -4.65 6.56 0.54
CA SER A 45 -6.05 6.19 0.44
C SER A 45 -6.33 5.25 -0.74
N TYR A 46 -5.69 5.48 -1.90
CA TYR A 46 -5.80 4.60 -3.05
C TYR A 46 -5.27 3.20 -2.74
N ARG A 47 -4.07 3.09 -2.15
CA ARG A 47 -3.51 1.80 -1.73
C ARG A 47 -4.40 1.10 -0.72
N ASP A 48 -4.86 1.79 0.30
CA ASP A 48 -5.70 1.20 1.36
C ASP A 48 -7.02 0.65 0.79
N GLN A 49 -7.55 1.23 -0.29
CA GLN A 49 -8.74 0.74 -1.00
C GLN A 49 -8.46 -0.42 -1.95
N GLN A 50 -7.28 -0.44 -2.58
CA GLN A 50 -6.96 -1.43 -3.61
C GLN A 50 -6.23 -2.66 -3.08
N MET A 51 -5.47 -2.51 -2.00
CA MET A 51 -4.70 -3.60 -1.43
C MET A 51 -5.61 -4.53 -0.61
N PRO A 52 -5.52 -5.85 -0.81
CA PRO A 52 -6.12 -6.80 0.09
C PRO A 52 -5.58 -6.62 1.51
N SER A 53 -6.36 -6.99 2.53
CA SER A 53 -5.94 -6.90 3.93
C SER A 53 -4.76 -7.85 4.21
N THR A 54 -3.54 -7.38 3.93
CA THR A 54 -2.27 -8.08 4.17
C THR A 54 -1.88 -7.96 5.63
N LYS A 55 -2.67 -8.57 6.51
CA LYS A 55 -2.25 -8.72 7.91
C LYS A 55 -1.08 -9.69 7.96
N ASN A 56 0.09 -9.17 8.34
CA ASN A 56 1.32 -9.94 8.49
C ASN A 56 1.12 -11.17 9.38
N GLU A 57 0.20 -11.12 10.35
CA GLU A 57 -0.13 -12.25 11.21
C GLU A 57 -0.69 -13.44 10.43
N ILE A 58 -1.65 -13.21 9.51
CA ILE A 58 -2.22 -14.26 8.65
C ILE A 58 -1.13 -14.81 7.74
N LEU A 59 -0.35 -13.93 7.10
CA LEU A 59 0.74 -14.34 6.22
C LEU A 59 1.79 -15.18 6.97
N ASN A 60 2.16 -14.79 8.18
CA ASN A 60 3.11 -15.54 9.00
C ASN A 60 2.57 -16.92 9.40
N LEU A 61 1.26 -17.05 9.61
CA LEU A 61 0.62 -18.35 9.83
C LEU A 61 0.64 -19.21 8.55
N LEU A 62 0.25 -18.65 7.41
CA LEU A 62 0.26 -19.34 6.14
C LEU A 62 1.68 -19.76 5.71
N ALA A 63 2.71 -18.97 6.05
CA ALA A 63 4.11 -19.30 5.80
C ALA A 63 4.59 -20.55 6.57
N LYS A 64 3.87 -21.03 7.58
CA LYS A 64 4.19 -22.30 8.25
C LYS A 64 3.85 -23.51 7.40
N VAL A 65 2.93 -23.36 6.46
CA VAL A 65 2.58 -24.39 5.49
C VAL A 65 3.61 -24.36 4.36
N GLU A 66 4.31 -25.48 4.15
CA GLU A 66 5.40 -25.58 3.17
C GLU A 66 4.97 -25.12 1.77
N ALA A 67 3.77 -25.51 1.34
CA ALA A 67 3.21 -25.17 0.03
C ALA A 67 3.08 -23.65 -0.20
N PHE A 68 2.85 -22.86 0.86
CA PHE A 68 2.59 -21.43 0.73
C PHE A 68 3.80 -20.55 1.00
N LYS A 69 4.91 -21.10 1.50
CA LYS A 69 6.11 -20.31 1.86
C LYS A 69 6.54 -19.37 0.74
N HIS A 70 6.61 -19.89 -0.48
CA HIS A 70 7.03 -19.10 -1.63
C HIS A 70 6.02 -17.98 -1.96
N THR A 71 4.74 -18.31 -2.03
CA THR A 71 3.66 -17.36 -2.33
C THR A 71 3.57 -16.26 -1.27
N VAL A 72 3.66 -16.61 0.01
CA VAL A 72 3.66 -15.64 1.12
C VAL A 72 4.86 -14.71 1.03
N LEU A 73 6.04 -15.23 0.71
CA LEU A 73 7.25 -14.40 0.55
C LEU A 73 7.10 -13.41 -0.61
N GLN A 74 6.51 -13.81 -1.74
CA GLN A 74 6.22 -12.89 -2.85
C GLN A 74 5.24 -11.79 -2.44
N ILE A 75 4.18 -12.13 -1.70
CA ILE A 75 3.21 -11.17 -1.16
C ILE A 75 3.92 -10.15 -0.26
N GLN A 76 4.76 -10.60 0.67
CA GLN A 76 5.48 -9.72 1.60
C GLN A 76 6.44 -8.76 0.88
N ILE A 77 7.15 -9.23 -0.16
CA ILE A 77 8.04 -8.39 -0.97
C ILE A 77 7.23 -7.31 -1.69
N ILE A 78 6.19 -7.69 -2.43
CA ILE A 78 5.40 -6.75 -3.22
C ILE A 78 4.66 -5.75 -2.33
N ASP A 79 4.09 -6.22 -1.22
CA ASP A 79 3.44 -5.37 -0.22
C ASP A 79 4.40 -4.32 0.34
N GLY A 80 5.64 -4.72 0.67
CA GLY A 80 6.69 -3.82 1.12
C GLY A 80 7.09 -2.79 0.06
N GLU A 81 7.29 -3.22 -1.19
CA GLU A 81 7.62 -2.32 -2.31
C GLU A 81 6.54 -1.27 -2.56
N ILE A 82 5.27 -1.66 -2.46
CA ILE A 82 4.13 -0.75 -2.61
C ILE A 82 4.05 0.24 -1.44
N LYS A 83 4.26 -0.22 -0.20
CA LYS A 83 4.17 0.60 1.03
C LYS A 83 5.34 1.58 1.19
N ASN A 84 6.53 1.23 0.71
CA ASN A 84 7.73 2.06 0.84
C ASN A 84 7.73 3.33 -0.03
N VAL A 85 6.73 3.50 -0.89
CA VAL A 85 6.64 4.62 -1.84
C VAL A 85 5.69 5.68 -1.32
N THR A 86 6.14 6.93 -1.28
CA THR A 86 5.32 8.06 -0.80
C THR A 86 4.15 8.35 -1.73
N TYR A 87 4.43 8.44 -3.03
CA TYR A 87 3.47 8.45 -4.14
C TYR A 87 4.24 8.32 -5.48
N PRO A 88 3.60 7.82 -6.56
CA PRO A 88 4.21 7.79 -7.89
C PRO A 88 4.38 9.20 -8.46
N LYS A 89 5.56 9.52 -9.02
CA LYS A 89 5.88 10.88 -9.49
C LYS A 89 5.33 11.22 -10.87
N ASN A 90 4.90 10.21 -11.62
CA ASN A 90 4.40 10.34 -12.98
C ASN A 90 3.54 9.11 -13.35
N ASN A 91 2.87 9.18 -14.50
CA ASN A 91 1.97 8.12 -14.97
C ASN A 91 2.68 6.77 -15.21
N ALA A 92 3.96 6.79 -15.59
CA ALA A 92 4.72 5.56 -15.81
C ALA A 92 5.01 4.84 -14.48
N GLU A 93 5.42 5.59 -13.45
CA GLU A 93 5.56 5.07 -12.09
C GLU A 93 4.20 4.58 -11.56
N PHE A 94 3.12 5.33 -11.77
CA PHE A 94 1.79 4.92 -11.34
C PHE A 94 1.39 3.56 -11.94
N ALA A 95 1.58 3.38 -13.26
CA ALA A 95 1.30 2.12 -13.94
C ALA A 95 2.16 0.95 -13.41
N ILE A 96 3.39 1.19 -12.96
CA ILE A 96 4.22 0.17 -12.32
C ILE A 96 3.59 -0.29 -11.00
N TYR A 97 3.16 0.63 -10.15
CA TYR A 97 2.54 0.26 -8.87
C TYR A 97 1.14 -0.33 -9.05
N GLU A 98 0.38 0.11 -10.05
CA GLU A 98 -0.88 -0.50 -10.41
C GLU A 98 -0.68 -1.99 -10.78
N ARG A 99 0.32 -2.30 -11.61
CA ARG A 99 0.68 -3.69 -11.93
C ARG A 99 1.11 -4.48 -10.68
N LYS A 100 1.88 -3.88 -9.77
CA LYS A 100 2.27 -4.52 -8.51
C LYS A 100 1.06 -4.82 -7.62
N ILE A 101 0.10 -3.90 -7.54
CA ILE A 101 -1.16 -4.11 -6.81
C ILE A 101 -1.96 -5.27 -7.42
N GLU A 102 -2.05 -5.35 -8.75
CA GLU A 102 -2.72 -6.47 -9.42
C GLU A 102 -1.99 -7.81 -9.20
N GLN A 103 -0.66 -7.81 -9.22
CA GLN A 103 0.15 -8.99 -8.86
C GLN A 103 -0.09 -9.42 -7.41
N LEU A 104 -0.16 -8.47 -6.48
CA LEU A 104 -0.47 -8.74 -5.08
C LEU A 104 -1.84 -9.40 -4.93
N LYS A 105 -2.87 -8.87 -5.61
CA LYS A 105 -4.22 -9.46 -5.64
C LYS A 105 -4.20 -10.87 -6.21
N TYR A 106 -3.46 -11.09 -7.29
CA TYR A 106 -3.31 -12.41 -7.90
C TYR A 106 -2.72 -13.42 -6.90
N TYR A 107 -1.59 -13.11 -6.25
CA TYR A 107 -0.98 -14.03 -5.27
C TYR A 107 -1.92 -14.30 -4.09
N TRP A 108 -2.65 -13.30 -3.63
CA TRP A 108 -3.65 -13.51 -2.59
C TRP A 108 -4.77 -14.46 -3.03
N ASN A 109 -5.24 -14.32 -4.27
CA ASN A 109 -6.26 -15.21 -4.81
C ASN A 109 -5.73 -16.64 -4.99
N THR A 110 -4.44 -16.82 -5.33
CA THR A 110 -3.85 -18.16 -5.39
C THR A 110 -3.79 -18.85 -4.02
N LEU A 111 -3.62 -18.09 -2.93
CA LEU A 111 -3.75 -18.62 -1.57
C LEU A 111 -5.20 -18.99 -1.21
N SER A 112 -6.19 -18.54 -1.99
CA SER A 112 -7.62 -18.87 -1.81
C SER A 112 -8.10 -19.96 -2.79
N SER A 113 -7.17 -20.60 -3.50
CA SER A 113 -7.42 -21.75 -4.38
C SER A 113 -7.57 -23.04 -3.56
N ASP A 114 -7.85 -24.17 -4.21
CA ASP A 114 -8.07 -25.53 -3.67
C ASP A 114 -7.19 -25.97 -2.46
N GLU A 115 -6.05 -25.31 -2.24
CA GLU A 115 -5.13 -25.57 -1.12
C GLU A 115 -5.57 -24.92 0.21
N VAL A 116 -6.34 -23.83 0.21
CA VAL A 116 -6.94 -23.23 1.41
C VAL A 116 -8.43 -23.00 1.21
N PRO A 117 -9.30 -23.75 1.89
CA PRO A 117 -10.74 -23.51 1.84
C PRO A 117 -11.12 -22.09 2.28
N GLU A 118 -12.13 -21.50 1.63
CA GLU A 118 -12.60 -20.15 1.98
C GLU A 118 -13.04 -20.06 3.46
N ALA A 119 -13.59 -21.15 4.03
CA ALA A 119 -13.94 -21.23 5.44
C ALA A 119 -12.72 -21.02 6.37
N VAL A 120 -11.58 -21.60 5.99
CA VAL A 120 -10.30 -21.45 6.71
C VAL A 120 -9.79 -20.03 6.59
N LEU A 121 -9.80 -19.45 5.38
CA LEU A 121 -9.38 -18.06 5.19
C LEU A 121 -10.27 -17.09 5.96
N HIS A 122 -11.58 -17.30 5.94
CA HIS A 122 -12.52 -16.50 6.70
C HIS A 122 -12.26 -16.59 8.21
N PHE A 123 -12.02 -17.80 8.74
CA PHE A 123 -11.63 -18.00 10.14
C PHE A 123 -10.31 -17.29 10.48
N LEU A 124 -9.26 -17.47 9.68
CA LEU A 124 -7.95 -16.85 9.92
C LEU A 124 -8.02 -15.32 9.84
N ARG A 125 -8.80 -14.77 8.89
CA ARG A 125 -9.07 -13.33 8.77
C ARG A 125 -9.79 -12.79 10.00
N ALA A 126 -10.82 -13.48 10.48
CA ALA A 126 -11.51 -13.09 11.71
C ALA A 126 -10.57 -13.14 12.92
N ALA A 127 -9.79 -14.22 13.05
CA ALA A 127 -8.85 -14.44 14.14
C ALA A 127 -7.76 -13.33 14.22
N ALA A 128 -7.18 -12.93 13.09
CA ALA A 128 -6.18 -11.87 13.02
C ALA A 128 -6.75 -10.44 13.19
N ASN A 129 -8.07 -10.27 13.13
CA ASN A 129 -8.71 -8.99 13.36
C ASN A 129 -8.91 -8.68 14.82
N GLN A 130 -9.80 -9.42 15.46
CA GLN A 130 -10.24 -9.16 16.84
C GLN A 130 -10.46 -10.48 17.60
N GLY A 131 -9.99 -11.59 17.04
CA GLY A 131 -10.44 -12.93 17.40
C GLY A 131 -11.59 -13.40 16.50
N ALA A 132 -11.65 -14.71 16.28
CA ALA A 132 -12.74 -15.36 15.55
C ALA A 132 -13.77 -15.89 16.56
N PRO A 133 -15.07 -15.69 16.33
CA PRO A 133 -16.08 -16.35 17.13
C PRO A 133 -15.98 -17.87 16.97
N LEU A 134 -16.25 -18.60 18.05
CA LEU A 134 -16.02 -20.06 18.12
C LEU A 134 -16.83 -20.84 17.06
N ASN A 135 -17.94 -20.29 16.60
CA ASN A 135 -18.75 -20.88 15.53
C ASN A 135 -18.04 -20.93 14.16
N LEU A 136 -16.98 -20.14 13.95
CA LEU A 136 -16.16 -20.21 12.72
C LEU A 136 -15.13 -21.34 12.77
N LEU A 137 -14.88 -21.94 13.94
CA LEU A 137 -14.06 -23.14 14.07
C LEU A 137 -14.90 -24.38 13.70
N THR A 138 -15.25 -24.47 12.42
CA THR A 138 -16.01 -25.60 11.87
C THR A 138 -15.12 -26.86 11.80
N PRO A 139 -15.71 -28.06 11.65
CA PRO A 139 -14.92 -29.29 11.48
C PRO A 139 -13.91 -29.20 10.32
N GLU A 140 -14.34 -28.62 9.19
CA GLU A 140 -13.46 -28.35 8.04
C GLU A 140 -12.25 -27.49 8.41
N VAL A 141 -12.46 -26.41 9.15
CA VAL A 141 -11.38 -25.51 9.59
C VAL A 141 -10.45 -26.22 10.56
N GLN A 142 -11.01 -26.99 11.49
CA GLN A 142 -10.24 -27.73 12.47
C GLN A 142 -9.38 -28.83 11.80
N ASP A 143 -9.95 -29.58 10.87
CA ASP A 143 -9.25 -30.61 10.11
C ASP A 143 -8.10 -30.01 9.32
N TRP A 144 -8.33 -28.89 8.63
CA TRP A 144 -7.29 -28.19 7.88
C TRP A 144 -6.16 -27.69 8.79
N ILE A 145 -6.48 -27.04 9.91
CA ILE A 145 -5.50 -26.56 10.90
C ILE A 145 -4.62 -27.70 11.42
N ASN A 146 -5.22 -28.86 11.70
CA ASN A 146 -4.52 -30.04 12.19
C ASN A 146 -3.65 -30.68 11.11
N GLN A 147 -4.19 -30.85 9.90
CA GLN A 147 -3.46 -31.41 8.75
C GLN A 147 -2.22 -30.59 8.40
N HIS A 148 -2.31 -29.28 8.51
CA HIS A 148 -1.22 -28.36 8.20
C HIS A 148 -0.33 -28.00 9.40
N GLY A 149 -0.57 -28.59 10.58
CA GLY A 149 0.30 -28.46 11.74
C GLY A 149 0.38 -27.04 12.32
N ILE A 150 -0.66 -26.22 12.14
CA ILE A 150 -0.67 -24.83 12.61
C ILE A 150 -1.45 -24.63 13.92
N SER A 151 -2.02 -25.68 14.50
CA SER A 151 -2.79 -25.66 15.75
C SER A 151 -2.08 -24.96 16.90
N ASP A 152 -0.78 -25.24 17.10
CA ASP A 152 0.04 -24.63 18.17
C ASP A 152 0.24 -23.11 18.02
N SER A 153 -0.08 -22.58 16.85
CA SER A 153 0.04 -21.15 16.53
C SER A 153 -1.22 -20.36 16.91
N LEU A 154 -2.31 -21.05 17.23
CA LEU A 154 -3.61 -20.47 17.51
C LEU A 154 -3.93 -20.66 19.00
N LYS A 155 -4.48 -19.62 19.64
CA LYS A 155 -4.89 -19.66 21.05
C LYS A 155 -6.28 -19.09 21.21
N ILE A 156 -7.10 -19.77 22.03
CA ILE A 156 -8.40 -19.27 22.45
C ILE A 156 -8.17 -18.32 23.64
N ARG A 157 -8.77 -17.12 23.58
CA ARG A 157 -8.80 -16.16 24.69
C ARG A 157 -10.25 -15.81 24.98
N LEU A 158 -10.59 -15.72 26.26
CA LEU A 158 -11.89 -15.22 26.72
C LEU A 158 -11.91 -13.69 26.58
N ILE A 159 -13.04 -13.18 26.09
CA ILE A 159 -13.37 -11.75 26.04
C ILE A 159 -14.12 -11.33 27.29
#